data_AF-A0A7X3XT23-F1
#
_entry.id   AF-A0A7X3XT23-F1
#
_cell.length_a   1.000
_cell.length_b   1.000
_cell.length_c   1.000
_cell.angle_alpha   90.00
_cell.angle_beta   90.00
_cell.angle_gamma   90.00
#
_symmetry.space_group_name_H-M   'P 1'
#
loop_
_entity.id
_entity.type
_entity.pdbx_description
1 polymer ?
#
loop_
_entity_poly.entity_id
_entity_poly.type
_entity_poly.pdbx_seq_one_letter_code
_entity_poly.pdbx_strand_id
1 'polypeptide(L)'
;MSKAATARAVGISRRTLYNWIESGELERDPDDMKVEYGPRPPRPSKLDPWKARIAARLSVSPRLTAAELFREVSADDYRGGYGQVKRYVQKVRREILNGK
;
A
#
# COMPACT_ATOMS: atom_id res chain seq x y z
N MET A 1 13.94 -0.37 -40.32
CA MET A 1 13.72 -1.36 -39.24
C MET A 1 12.28 -1.29 -38.78
N SER A 2 11.63 -2.41 -38.44
CA SER A 2 10.29 -2.39 -37.84
C SER A 2 10.36 -2.13 -36.33
N LYS A 3 9.29 -1.58 -35.72
CA LYS A 3 9.22 -1.39 -34.24
C LYS A 3 9.50 -2.69 -33.48
N ALA A 4 9.05 -3.83 -34.01
CA ALA A 4 9.33 -5.14 -33.42
C ALA A 4 10.80 -5.55 -33.53
N ALA A 5 11.47 -5.23 -34.64
CA ALA A 5 12.91 -5.46 -34.80
C ALA A 5 13.71 -4.59 -33.82
N THR A 6 13.35 -3.31 -33.68
CA THR A 6 13.97 -2.40 -32.70
C THR A 6 13.83 -2.93 -31.28
N ALA A 7 12.61 -3.31 -30.85
CA ALA A 7 12.39 -3.84 -29.50
C ALA A 7 13.24 -5.07 -29.18
N ARG A 8 13.40 -5.99 -30.14
CA ARG A 8 14.28 -7.17 -29.97
C ARG A 8 15.75 -6.78 -29.87
N ALA A 9 16.21 -5.83 -30.67
CA ALA A 9 17.60 -5.40 -30.67
C ALA A 9 18.01 -4.75 -29.34
N VAL A 10 17.12 -4.00 -28.69
CA VAL A 10 17.37 -3.35 -27.38
C VAL A 10 16.90 -4.18 -26.18
N GLY A 11 16.37 -5.39 -26.39
CA GLY A 11 16.00 -6.29 -25.29
C GLY A 11 14.77 -5.87 -24.48
N ILE A 12 13.89 -5.02 -25.02
CA ILE A 12 12.65 -4.58 -24.34
C ILE A 12 11.42 -5.24 -24.96
N SER A 13 10.33 -5.31 -24.20
CA SER A 13 9.07 -5.82 -24.73
C SER A 13 8.54 -4.91 -25.84
N ARG A 14 7.92 -5.50 -26.87
CA ARG A 14 7.25 -4.71 -27.92
C ARG A 14 6.27 -3.70 -27.30
N ARG A 15 5.50 -4.11 -26.29
CA ARG A 15 4.50 -3.24 -25.64
C ARG A 15 5.15 -2.06 -24.90
N THR A 16 6.33 -2.24 -24.32
CA THR A 16 7.12 -1.15 -23.70
C THR A 16 7.52 -0.12 -24.75
N LEU A 17 8.05 -0.55 -25.90
CA LEU A 17 8.41 0.37 -26.98
C LEU A 17 7.20 1.14 -27.52
N TYR A 18 6.06 0.48 -27.70
CA TYR A 18 4.83 1.18 -28.11
C TYR A 18 4.37 2.18 -27.07
N ASN A 19 4.33 1.80 -25.80
CA ASN A 19 3.96 2.70 -24.72
C ASN A 19 4.87 3.94 -24.69
N TRP A 20 6.19 3.78 -24.83
CA TRP A 20 7.14 4.90 -24.83
C TRP A 20 7.00 5.82 -26.04
N ILE A 21 6.68 5.26 -27.21
CA ILE A 21 6.36 6.06 -28.40
C ILE A 21 5.06 6.85 -28.19
N GLU A 22 4.01 6.19 -27.66
CA GLU A 22 2.72 6.83 -27.43
C GLU A 22 2.76 7.88 -26.31
N SER A 23 3.56 7.65 -25.27
CA SER A 23 3.70 8.56 -24.13
C SER A 23 4.73 9.66 -24.34
N GLY A 24 5.42 9.69 -25.48
CA GLY A 24 6.49 10.67 -25.77
C GLY A 24 7.77 10.48 -24.94
N GLU A 25 7.91 9.37 -24.20
CA GLU A 25 9.07 9.12 -23.31
C GLU A 25 10.39 8.95 -24.08
N LEU A 26 10.34 8.69 -25.39
CA LEU A 26 11.55 8.64 -26.23
C LEU A 26 12.13 10.03 -26.54
N GLU A 27 11.34 11.09 -26.41
CA GLU A 27 11.77 12.48 -26.67
C GLU A 27 12.35 13.13 -25.41
N ARG A 28 12.21 12.48 -24.27
CA ARG A 28 12.74 12.94 -22.99
C ARG A 28 14.26 12.85 -22.97
N ASP A 29 14.92 13.91 -22.50
CA ASP A 29 16.35 13.87 -22.20
C ASP A 29 16.59 12.92 -21.01
N PRO A 30 17.46 11.89 -21.15
CA PRO A 30 17.82 10.99 -20.05
C PRO A 30 18.34 11.71 -18.81
N ASP A 31 18.95 12.89 -18.97
CA ASP A 31 19.55 13.69 -17.91
C ASP A 31 18.58 14.70 -17.28
N ASP A 32 17.43 14.99 -17.91
CA ASP A 32 16.48 16.04 -17.47
C ASP A 32 15.74 15.69 -16.17
N MET A 33 15.60 14.42 -15.79
CA MET A 33 14.88 14.08 -14.57
C MET A 33 15.30 12.71 -14.00
N LYS A 34 15.69 12.68 -12.74
CA LYS A 34 15.94 11.44 -11.97
C LYS A 34 14.62 10.67 -11.85
N VAL A 35 14.56 9.43 -12.32
CA VAL A 35 13.36 8.59 -12.13
C VAL A 35 13.27 8.17 -10.66
N GLU A 36 12.53 8.93 -9.86
CA GLU A 36 12.29 8.62 -8.46
C GLU A 36 11.23 7.51 -8.34
N TYR A 37 11.66 6.26 -8.48
CA TYR A 37 10.84 5.11 -8.11
C TYR A 37 10.71 5.05 -6.58
N GLY A 38 9.68 5.71 -6.07
CA GLY A 38 9.30 5.65 -4.66
C GLY A 38 8.35 4.49 -4.34
N PRO A 39 8.29 4.03 -3.08
CA PRO A 39 7.21 3.19 -2.60
C PRO A 39 5.85 3.82 -2.93
N ARG A 40 4.86 3.00 -3.29
CA ARG A 40 3.51 3.48 -3.57
C ARG A 40 2.99 4.28 -2.36
N PRO A 41 2.38 5.46 -2.56
CA PRO A 41 1.77 6.19 -1.46
C PRO A 41 0.77 5.27 -0.74
N PRO A 42 0.78 5.26 0.60
CA PRO A 42 -0.11 4.41 1.38
C PRO A 42 -1.55 4.76 1.04
N ARG A 43 -2.30 3.75 0.58
CA ARG A 43 -3.72 3.90 0.29
C ARG A 43 -4.54 3.79 1.57
N PRO A 44 -5.67 4.51 1.67
CA PRO A 44 -6.58 4.33 2.78
C PRO A 44 -7.03 2.87 2.84
N SER A 45 -6.96 2.30 4.03
CA SER A 45 -7.38 0.93 4.28
C SER A 45 -8.85 0.89 4.68
N LYS A 46 -9.52 -0.22 4.35
CA LYS A 46 -10.87 -0.49 4.87
C LYS A 46 -10.95 -0.44 6.39
N LEU A 47 -9.85 -0.48 7.13
CA LEU A 47 -9.86 -0.39 8.59
C LEU A 47 -9.89 1.05 9.10
N ASP A 48 -9.58 2.03 8.25
CA ASP A 48 -9.32 3.42 8.66
C ASP A 48 -10.46 4.03 9.48
N PRO A 49 -11.75 3.87 9.13
CA PRO A 49 -12.86 4.38 9.96
C PRO A 49 -12.92 3.79 11.37
N TRP A 50 -12.43 2.56 11.59
CA TRP A 50 -12.50 1.86 12.87
C TRP A 50 -11.22 1.98 13.72
N LYS A 51 -10.13 2.55 13.16
CA LYS A 51 -8.83 2.65 13.83
C LYS A 51 -8.88 3.41 15.15
N ALA A 52 -9.62 4.51 15.21
CA ALA A 52 -9.75 5.33 16.41
C ALA A 52 -10.46 4.56 17.54
N ARG A 53 -11.57 3.88 17.21
CA ARG A 53 -12.30 3.03 18.16
C ARG A 53 -11.42 1.89 18.70
N ILE A 54 -10.69 1.20 17.82
CA ILE A 54 -9.79 0.11 18.23
C ILE A 54 -8.68 0.63 19.17
N ALA A 55 -8.08 1.79 18.85
CA ALA A 55 -7.03 2.38 19.68
C ALA A 55 -7.56 2.77 21.08
N ALA A 56 -8.73 3.41 21.14
CA ALA A 56 -9.38 3.76 22.40
C ALA A 56 -9.74 2.52 23.25
N ARG A 57 -10.15 1.42 22.62
CA ARG A 57 -10.42 0.16 23.33
C ARG A 57 -9.15 -0.46 23.89
N LEU A 58 -8.06 -0.43 23.11
CA LEU A 58 -6.76 -0.94 23.56
C LEU A 58 -6.11 -0.08 24.65
N SER A 59 -6.36 1.23 24.70
CA SER A 59 -5.86 2.07 25.78
C SER A 59 -6.57 1.79 27.11
N VAL A 60 -7.87 1.52 27.07
CA VAL A 60 -8.65 1.13 28.27
C VAL A 60 -8.32 -0.28 28.72
N SER A 61 -8.18 -1.23 27.79
CA SER A 61 -7.86 -2.62 28.12
C SER A 61 -6.84 -3.22 27.14
N PRO A 62 -5.53 -3.12 27.46
CA PRO A 62 -4.47 -3.64 26.60
C PRO A 62 -4.53 -5.16 26.37
N ARG A 63 -5.25 -5.89 27.25
CA ARG A 63 -5.42 -7.35 27.20
C ARG A 63 -6.39 -7.81 26.11
N LEU A 64 -7.22 -6.91 25.55
CA LEU A 64 -8.17 -7.25 24.49
C LEU A 64 -7.49 -7.90 23.29
N THR A 65 -8.01 -9.02 22.85
CA THR A 65 -7.47 -9.76 21.72
C THR A 65 -7.85 -9.10 20.40
N ALA A 66 -7.01 -9.27 19.37
CA ALA A 66 -7.37 -8.83 18.02
C ALA A 66 -8.64 -9.52 17.50
N ALA A 67 -8.95 -10.72 17.98
CA ALA A 67 -10.16 -11.47 17.61
C ALA A 67 -11.42 -10.83 18.21
N GLU A 68 -11.37 -10.38 19.46
CA GLU A 68 -12.48 -9.64 20.09
C GLU A 68 -12.75 -8.33 19.37
N LEU A 69 -11.69 -7.55 19.12
CA LEU A 69 -11.79 -6.29 18.39
C LEU A 69 -12.30 -6.51 16.96
N PHE A 70 -11.88 -7.58 16.30
CA PHE A 70 -12.38 -7.95 14.97
C PHE A 70 -13.88 -8.28 14.99
N ARG A 71 -14.36 -9.04 15.99
CA ARG A 71 -15.79 -9.33 16.14
C ARG A 71 -16.59 -8.05 16.39
N GLU A 72 -16.08 -7.15 17.22
CA GLU A 72 -16.72 -5.86 17.51
C GLU A 72 -16.87 -5.03 16.23
N VAL A 73 -15.79 -4.79 15.48
CA VAL A 73 -15.89 -3.99 14.25
C VAL A 73 -16.69 -4.69 13.14
N SER A 74 -16.66 -6.02 13.09
CA SER A 74 -17.45 -6.80 12.12
C SER A 74 -18.94 -6.70 12.40
N ALA A 75 -19.35 -6.52 13.67
CA ALA A 75 -20.73 -6.22 14.02
C ALA A 75 -21.15 -4.81 13.56
N ASP A 76 -20.20 -3.88 13.48
CA ASP A 76 -20.39 -2.51 12.96
C ASP A 76 -20.16 -2.39 11.43
N ASP A 77 -20.48 -3.43 10.66
CA ASP A 77 -20.35 -3.47 9.18
C ASP A 77 -18.92 -3.41 8.60
N TYR A 78 -17.90 -3.81 9.38
CA TYR A 78 -16.55 -3.94 8.83
C TYR A 78 -16.44 -5.12 7.84
N ARG A 79 -16.19 -4.82 6.57
CA ARG A 79 -15.99 -5.80 5.46
C ARG A 79 -14.52 -6.08 5.13
N GLY A 80 -13.60 -5.69 6.01
CA GLY A 80 -12.17 -5.96 5.83
C GLY A 80 -11.75 -7.29 6.48
N GLY A 81 -10.47 -7.64 6.31
CA GLY A 81 -9.95 -8.91 6.83
C GLY A 81 -9.48 -8.82 8.28
N TYR A 82 -9.59 -9.93 9.02
CA TYR A 82 -8.98 -10.11 10.36
C TYR A 82 -7.50 -9.74 10.38
N GLY A 83 -6.75 -10.09 9.32
CA GLY A 83 -5.32 -9.76 9.21
C GLY A 83 -5.01 -8.26 9.26
N GLN A 84 -5.90 -7.40 8.75
CA GLN A 84 -5.72 -5.94 8.85
C GLN A 84 -5.90 -5.48 10.30
N VAL A 85 -6.92 -5.98 11.00
CA VAL A 85 -7.15 -5.70 12.42
C VAL A 85 -5.98 -6.17 13.26
N LYS A 86 -5.53 -7.42 13.08
CA LYS A 86 -4.38 -8.00 13.79
C LYS A 86 -3.11 -7.16 13.64
N ARG A 87 -2.76 -6.75 12.41
CA ARG A 87 -1.59 -5.90 12.16
C ARG A 87 -1.72 -4.53 12.84
N TYR A 88 -2.90 -3.92 12.78
CA TYR A 88 -3.13 -2.64 13.43
C TYR A 88 -3.05 -2.74 14.97
N VAL A 89 -3.67 -3.76 15.57
CA VAL A 89 -3.59 -4.03 17.02
C VAL A 89 -2.15 -4.25 17.46
N GLN A 90 -1.35 -5.01 16.70
CA GLN A 90 0.07 -5.19 16.98
C GLN A 90 0.86 -3.88 16.90
N LYS A 91 0.57 -3.03 15.90
CA LYS A 91 1.17 -1.70 15.77
C LYS A 91 0.85 -0.82 16.97
N VAL A 92 -0.43 -0.67 17.32
CA VAL A 92 -0.88 0.15 18.46
C VAL A 92 -0.31 -0.37 19.77
N ARG A 93 -0.25 -1.69 19.97
CA ARG A 93 0.40 -2.27 21.16
C ARG A 93 1.88 -1.95 21.23
N ARG A 94 2.59 -2.04 20.10
CA ARG A 94 3.99 -1.65 20.05
C ARG A 94 4.13 -0.17 20.39
N GLU A 95 3.26 0.70 19.91
CA GLU A 95 3.27 2.13 20.26
C GLU A 95 3.00 2.36 21.75
N ILE A 96 2.04 1.64 22.35
CA ILE A 96 1.75 1.71 23.80
C ILE A 96 2.91 1.18 24.64
N LEU A 97 3.57 0.09 24.20
CA LEU A 97 4.67 -0.53 24.94
C LEU A 97 6.01 0.20 24.74
N ASN A 98 6.22 0.79 23.56
CA ASN A 98 7.44 1.52 23.24
C ASN A 98 7.38 3.00 23.65
N GLY A 99 6.19 3.51 24.00
CA GLY A 99 6.01 4.89 24.42
C GLY A 99 6.00 5.04 25.94
N LYS A 100 6.83 5.87 26.61
CA LYS A 100 7.77 6.93 26.17
C LYS A 100 7.42 7.70 24.90
#